data_AF-A0A9X2P821-F1
#
_entry.id   AF-A0A9X2P821-F1
#
_cell.length_a   1.000
_cell.length_b   1.000
_cell.length_c   1.000
_cell.angle_alpha   90.00
_cell.angle_beta   90.00
_cell.angle_gamma   90.00
#
_symmetry.space_group_name_H-M   'P 1'
#
loop_
_entity.id
_entity.type
_entity.pdbx_description
1 polymer ?
#
loop_
_entity_poly.entity_id
_entity_poly.type
_entity_poly.pdbx_seq_one_letter_code
_entity_poly.pdbx_strand_id
1 'polypeptide(L)'
;MEINVFDSRKEMGEAAAKAVEARILKVLEEKENVRIVFAAAPSQNEFLAALSTSSKIPWEKVTAFHMDEYVGLSKGSPALFSNFLKEKLFDKLPFGKINLIDGSQNPDEECDSYASLLHQAPIDLVCMGIGENGHIAFNDPPVADFNDAKTVKLVALDPVCRQQQVNDGCFSALEEVPSHALTLTITALLDTAYICCVVPGKNKRQAVTDTISGRINTQCPASILRIHGNCHLFTDIQAYPEKLEPIDKDESIGIDCLTGKLSVFNSSGNFLTTSVKPSKKQLNDHFFIGPGLVDLQVNGVNGIDFNDPNLSVSDIESATHFLLSKGVTTFFPTLITNDDQVIISILSTLKEACDNNPLIAACIGGIHLEGPFISSEEGAKGAHNSKYIKKPKWDLVSKFQDASCGRIKLITIAPELESAFSFIKKCCDNGIKIAIGHSNAAMEDLKKGVEAGASLSTHLGNAVPLMLPRHPNILWDQLSLDQLHASLIADGFHVADSFLKVVLKVKGEKAFLVSDATKFCGMPPGEYNTHIGDKVILSPNGKLSLKNGN
;
A
#
# COMPACT_ATOMS: atom_id res chain seq x y z
N MET A 1 3.42 -1.98 19.88
CA MET A 1 2.94 -1.81 21.27
C MET A 1 4.03 -2.21 22.25
N GLU A 2 4.31 -1.37 23.25
CA GLU A 2 5.25 -1.62 24.34
C GLU A 2 4.47 -2.07 25.59
N ILE A 3 4.96 -3.09 26.29
CA ILE A 3 4.26 -3.69 27.44
C ILE A 3 5.08 -3.44 28.71
N ASN A 4 4.43 -2.86 29.72
CA ASN A 4 4.99 -2.47 30.99
C ASN A 4 4.24 -3.19 32.13
N VAL A 5 4.93 -4.05 32.87
CA VAL A 5 4.34 -4.91 33.91
C VAL A 5 4.83 -4.49 35.29
N PHE A 6 3.93 -4.39 36.26
CA PHE A 6 4.23 -3.92 37.63
C PHE A 6 3.65 -4.85 38.68
N ASP A 7 4.23 -4.85 39.88
CA ASP A 7 3.83 -5.76 40.97
C ASP A 7 2.46 -5.42 41.55
N SER A 8 2.04 -4.15 41.48
CA SER A 8 0.79 -3.68 42.07
C SER A 8 0.05 -2.67 41.19
N ARG A 9 -1.28 -2.57 41.39
CA ARG A 9 -2.14 -1.55 40.74
C ARG A 9 -1.62 -0.13 40.97
N LYS A 10 -1.09 0.13 42.17
CA LYS A 10 -0.57 1.45 42.57
C LYS A 10 0.66 1.80 41.76
N GLU A 11 1.66 0.92 41.72
CA GLU A 11 2.90 1.14 40.95
C GLU A 11 2.61 1.29 39.46
N MET A 12 1.73 0.45 38.91
CA MET A 12 1.26 0.55 37.53
C MET A 12 0.64 1.93 37.24
N GLY A 13 -0.28 2.39 38.11
CA GLY A 13 -0.94 3.69 37.96
C GLY A 13 0.03 4.87 38.04
N GLU A 14 0.98 4.82 38.98
CA GLU A 14 2.03 5.85 39.13
C GLU A 14 2.98 5.88 37.92
N ALA A 15 3.34 4.72 37.36
CA ALA A 15 4.18 4.64 36.18
C ALA A 15 3.46 5.15 34.92
N ALA A 16 2.21 4.76 34.71
CA ALA A 16 1.39 5.28 33.62
C ALA A 16 1.19 6.80 33.71
N ALA A 17 0.94 7.33 34.92
CA ALA A 17 0.82 8.77 35.15
C ALA A 17 2.10 9.53 34.80
N LYS A 18 3.28 9.00 35.17
CA LYS A 18 4.58 9.59 34.80
C LYS A 18 4.81 9.57 33.30
N ALA A 19 4.45 8.48 32.61
CA ALA A 19 4.57 8.38 31.16
C ALA A 19 3.68 9.41 30.45
N VAL A 20 2.43 9.57 30.90
CA VAL A 20 1.50 10.59 30.38
C VAL A 20 1.97 12.01 30.70
N GLU A 21 2.45 12.30 31.92
CA GLU A 21 3.06 13.59 32.27
C GLU A 21 4.21 13.93 31.30
N ALA A 22 5.16 13.02 31.13
CA ALA A 22 6.30 13.23 30.25
C ALA A 22 5.87 13.48 28.80
N ARG A 23 4.86 12.74 28.31
CA ARG A 23 4.35 12.90 26.96
C ARG A 23 3.62 14.23 26.78
N ILE A 24 2.84 14.67 27.76
CA ILE A 24 2.18 15.99 27.76
C ILE A 24 3.23 17.10 27.66
N LEU A 25 4.24 17.07 28.53
CA LEU A 25 5.30 18.09 28.56
C LEU A 25 6.04 18.15 27.22
N LYS A 26 6.36 16.99 26.63
CA LYS A 26 7.00 16.91 25.31
C LYS A 26 6.12 17.49 24.20
N VAL A 27 4.81 17.25 24.21
CA VAL A 27 3.92 17.86 23.22
C VAL A 27 3.88 19.39 23.38
N LEU A 28 3.91 19.88 24.61
CA LEU A 28 3.89 21.31 24.92
C LEU A 28 5.22 22.04 24.64
N GLU A 29 6.31 21.32 24.35
CA GLU A 29 7.54 21.90 23.79
C GLU A 29 7.32 22.33 22.32
N GLU A 30 6.44 21.64 21.60
CA GLU A 30 6.19 21.86 20.16
C GLU A 30 4.87 22.59 19.89
N LYS A 31 3.91 22.55 20.83
CA LYS A 31 2.55 23.08 20.68
C LYS A 31 2.13 23.94 21.86
N GLU A 32 1.25 24.90 21.59
CA GLU A 32 0.69 25.74 22.65
C GLU A 32 -0.27 24.99 23.57
N ASN A 33 -1.04 24.04 23.03
CA ASN A 33 -2.04 23.26 23.76
C ASN A 33 -1.90 21.77 23.43
N VAL A 34 -2.34 20.91 24.34
CA VAL A 34 -2.40 19.45 24.19
C VAL A 34 -3.85 18.97 24.26
N ARG A 35 -4.23 18.04 23.38
CA ARG A 35 -5.59 17.46 23.31
C ARG A 35 -5.55 16.00 23.74
N ILE A 36 -6.32 15.65 24.77
CA ILE A 36 -6.26 14.33 25.42
C ILE A 36 -7.64 13.74 25.60
N VAL A 37 -7.79 12.47 25.24
CA VAL A 37 -9.00 11.66 25.54
C VAL A 37 -8.74 10.82 26.80
N PHE A 38 -9.71 10.79 27.71
CA PHE A 38 -9.65 10.04 28.98
C PHE A 38 -10.80 9.03 29.12
N ALA A 39 -10.46 7.82 29.59
CA ALA A 39 -11.41 6.78 29.97
C ALA A 39 -11.95 6.98 31.38
N ALA A 40 -13.20 6.56 31.59
CA ALA A 40 -13.87 6.57 32.89
C ALA A 40 -14.17 5.14 33.34
N ALA A 41 -13.44 4.64 34.34
CA ALA A 41 -13.74 3.36 34.97
C ALA A 41 -12.97 3.20 36.30
N PRO A 42 -13.43 2.35 37.23
CA PRO A 42 -12.68 2.02 38.45
C PRO A 42 -11.27 1.44 38.19
N SER A 43 -11.04 0.87 37.01
CA SER A 43 -9.71 0.41 36.56
C SER A 43 -8.70 1.55 36.39
N GLN A 44 -9.18 2.80 36.22
CA GLN A 44 -8.35 3.98 36.01
C GLN A 44 -8.00 4.72 37.32
N ASN A 45 -8.57 4.31 38.46
CA ASN A 45 -8.49 5.06 39.72
C ASN A 45 -7.05 5.41 40.15
N GLU A 46 -6.15 4.44 40.20
CA GLU A 46 -4.76 4.67 40.63
C GLU A 46 -4.00 5.57 39.67
N PHE A 47 -4.22 5.39 38.36
CA PHE A 47 -3.64 6.24 37.31
C PHE A 47 -4.12 7.69 37.42
N LEU A 48 -5.44 7.91 37.47
CA LEU A 48 -6.02 9.26 37.55
C LEU A 48 -5.64 9.95 38.86
N ALA A 49 -5.63 9.21 39.98
CA ALA A 49 -5.19 9.73 41.26
C ALA A 49 -3.73 10.18 41.19
N ALA A 50 -2.82 9.34 40.70
CA ALA A 50 -1.41 9.69 40.57
C ALA A 50 -1.21 10.88 39.61
N LEU A 51 -1.86 10.88 38.44
CA LEU A 51 -1.77 11.95 37.46
C LEU A 51 -2.25 13.30 38.03
N SER A 52 -3.31 13.28 38.83
CA SER A 52 -3.86 14.49 39.46
C SER A 52 -2.92 15.15 40.47
N THR A 53 -1.90 14.44 40.95
CA THR A 53 -0.90 15.01 41.87
C THR A 53 0.25 15.71 41.15
N SER A 54 0.30 15.67 39.81
CA SER A 54 1.35 16.34 39.05
C SER A 54 1.26 17.85 39.18
N SER A 55 2.33 18.46 39.70
CA SER A 55 2.53 19.92 39.72
C SER A 55 3.27 20.44 38.49
N LYS A 56 3.70 19.56 37.56
CA LYS A 56 4.46 19.95 36.37
C LYS A 56 3.59 20.21 35.17
N ILE A 57 2.43 19.55 35.07
CA ILE A 57 1.52 19.69 33.94
C ILE A 57 0.83 21.06 34.03
N PRO A 58 0.94 21.94 33.02
CA PRO A 58 0.17 23.17 32.94
C PRO A 58 -1.25 22.83 32.45
N TRP A 59 -2.12 22.43 33.38
CA TRP A 59 -3.47 21.93 33.08
C TRP A 59 -4.33 22.93 32.30
N GLU A 60 -4.07 24.23 32.43
CA GLU A 60 -4.74 25.30 31.68
C GLU A 60 -4.48 25.24 30.16
N LYS A 61 -3.47 24.46 29.74
CA LYS A 61 -3.16 24.18 28.33
C LYS A 61 -3.70 22.84 27.83
N VAL A 62 -4.39 22.09 28.69
CA VAL A 62 -4.94 20.77 28.38
C VAL A 62 -6.41 20.92 27.96
N THR A 63 -6.72 20.47 26.74
CA THR A 63 -8.10 20.24 26.30
C THR A 63 -8.44 18.77 26.49
N ALA A 64 -9.32 18.49 27.44
CA ALA A 64 -9.77 17.14 27.75
C ALA A 64 -11.04 16.75 26.96
N PHE A 65 -11.09 15.48 26.58
CA PHE A 65 -12.22 14.81 25.98
C PHE A 65 -12.53 13.53 26.75
N HIS A 66 -13.81 13.22 26.83
CA HIS A 66 -14.33 11.94 27.29
C HIS A 66 -14.58 10.98 26.10
N MET A 67 -14.48 9.66 26.29
CA MET A 67 -14.57 8.69 25.19
C MET A 67 -15.94 8.03 25.00
N ASP A 68 -16.78 7.95 26.02
CA ASP A 68 -18.08 7.28 25.95
C ASP A 68 -19.05 7.77 27.01
N GLU A 69 -20.36 7.65 26.80
CA GLU A 69 -21.36 7.98 27.84
C GLU A 69 -22.64 7.18 27.63
N TYR A 70 -23.32 6.86 28.73
CA TYR A 70 -24.61 6.20 28.68
C TYR A 70 -25.71 7.07 28.08
N VAL A 71 -26.60 6.47 27.29
CA VAL A 71 -27.79 7.16 26.78
C VAL A 71 -28.94 7.05 27.79
N GLY A 72 -29.63 8.17 28.03
CA GLY A 72 -30.89 8.21 28.77
C GLY A 72 -30.78 8.37 30.29
N LEU A 73 -29.56 8.48 30.84
CA LEU A 73 -29.38 8.84 32.25
C LEU A 73 -29.54 10.36 32.46
N SER A 74 -30.07 10.75 33.62
CA SER A 74 -30.17 12.16 34.01
C SER A 74 -28.78 12.76 34.28
N LYS A 75 -28.56 14.04 33.94
CA LYS A 75 -27.26 14.73 34.05
C LYS A 75 -26.58 14.69 35.43
N GLY A 76 -27.35 14.47 36.50
CA GLY A 76 -26.85 14.36 37.87
C GLY A 76 -26.61 12.93 38.33
N SER A 77 -26.82 11.92 37.48
CA SER A 77 -26.69 10.52 37.88
C SER A 77 -25.23 10.22 38.28
N PRO A 78 -25.01 9.58 39.44
CA PRO A 78 -23.66 9.20 39.88
C PRO A 78 -23.03 8.13 38.98
N ALA A 79 -23.85 7.42 38.19
CA ALA A 79 -23.39 6.39 37.26
C ALA A 79 -22.85 6.96 35.94
N LEU A 80 -23.02 8.26 35.67
CA LEU A 80 -22.46 8.89 34.47
C LEU A 80 -20.94 8.90 34.52
N PHE A 81 -20.33 8.49 33.42
CA PHE A 81 -18.88 8.48 33.27
C PHE A 81 -18.28 9.89 33.25
N SER A 82 -19.04 10.87 32.74
CA SER A 82 -18.69 12.28 32.85
C SER A 82 -18.57 12.75 34.30
N ASN A 83 -19.46 12.27 35.20
CA ASN A 83 -19.41 12.59 36.62
C ASN A 83 -18.26 11.88 37.33
N PHE A 84 -17.96 10.63 36.95
CA PHE A 84 -16.76 9.93 37.42
C PHE A 84 -15.48 10.73 37.11
N LEU A 85 -15.31 11.20 35.87
CA LEU A 85 -14.12 11.98 35.50
C LEU A 85 -14.05 13.36 36.18
N LYS A 86 -15.19 14.03 36.36
CA LYS A 86 -15.27 15.25 37.18
C LYS A 86 -14.73 15.04 38.59
N GLU A 87 -15.25 14.03 39.28
CA GLU A 87 -14.85 13.71 40.65
C GLU A 87 -13.38 13.28 40.72
N LYS A 88 -12.91 12.44 39.78
CA LYS A 88 -11.57 11.86 39.86
C LYS A 88 -10.48 12.81 39.37
N LEU A 89 -10.74 13.64 38.37
CA LEU A 89 -9.71 14.44 37.71
C LEU A 89 -10.15 15.88 37.36
N PHE A 90 -11.25 16.05 36.61
CA PHE A 90 -11.53 17.33 35.93
C PHE A 90 -11.86 18.49 36.88
N ASP A 91 -12.58 18.25 37.98
CA ASP A 91 -12.92 19.32 38.94
C ASP A 91 -11.78 19.62 39.93
N LYS A 92 -10.71 18.81 39.91
CA LYS A 92 -9.56 18.97 40.81
C LYS A 92 -8.46 19.87 40.24
N LEU A 93 -8.49 20.13 38.94
CA LEU A 93 -7.37 20.74 38.21
C LEU A 93 -7.89 21.82 37.24
N PRO A 94 -7.11 22.87 36.98
CA PRO A 94 -7.55 23.99 36.17
C PRO A 94 -7.43 23.69 34.66
N PHE A 95 -8.19 22.72 34.14
CA PHE A 95 -8.18 22.39 32.72
C PHE A 95 -8.53 23.60 31.84
N GLY A 96 -7.81 23.79 30.73
CA GLY A 96 -8.10 24.86 29.77
C GLY A 96 -9.48 24.70 29.12
N LYS A 97 -9.83 23.46 28.77
CA LYS A 97 -11.16 23.12 28.26
C LYS A 97 -11.49 21.66 28.54
N ILE A 98 -12.74 21.38 28.90
CA ILE A 98 -13.27 20.02 29.09
C ILE A 98 -14.46 19.84 28.16
N ASN A 99 -14.46 18.77 27.38
CA ASN A 99 -15.57 18.37 26.51
C ASN A 99 -16.09 17.02 26.98
N LEU A 100 -17.41 16.94 27.20
CA LEU A 100 -18.10 15.75 27.70
C LEU A 100 -19.22 15.42 26.71
N ILE A 101 -19.42 14.12 26.48
CA ILE A 101 -20.56 13.63 25.70
C ILE A 101 -21.83 13.78 26.54
N ASP A 102 -22.88 14.37 25.98
CA ASP A 102 -24.19 14.53 26.64
C ASP A 102 -25.18 13.43 26.20
N GLY A 103 -25.15 12.30 26.89
CA GLY A 103 -26.05 11.16 26.63
C GLY A 103 -27.54 11.42 26.92
N SER A 104 -27.92 12.62 27.36
CA SER A 104 -29.34 13.02 27.52
C SER A 104 -29.94 13.69 26.27
N GLN A 105 -29.11 14.05 25.28
CA GLN A 105 -29.55 14.65 24.02
C GLN A 105 -30.00 13.60 23.01
N ASN A 106 -30.43 14.06 21.84
CA ASN A 106 -30.59 13.18 20.68
C ASN A 106 -29.23 12.53 20.33
N PRO A 107 -29.15 11.18 20.28
CA PRO A 107 -27.90 10.46 20.02
C PRO A 107 -27.17 10.86 18.74
N ASP A 108 -27.89 11.07 17.64
CA ASP A 108 -27.26 11.36 16.34
C ASP A 108 -26.71 12.79 16.33
N GLU A 109 -27.49 13.75 16.85
CA GLU A 109 -27.04 15.15 16.96
C GLU A 109 -25.81 15.30 17.88
N GLU A 110 -25.79 14.57 18.99
CA GLU A 110 -24.66 14.57 19.92
C GLU A 110 -23.41 13.91 19.29
N CYS A 111 -23.57 12.80 18.55
CA CYS A 111 -22.47 12.19 17.82
C CYS A 111 -21.83 13.17 16.84
N ASP A 112 -22.64 13.86 16.04
CA ASP A 112 -22.17 14.81 15.03
C ASP A 112 -21.51 16.05 15.65
N SER A 113 -22.11 16.57 16.73
CA SER A 113 -21.57 17.69 17.50
C SER A 113 -20.21 17.35 18.11
N TYR A 114 -20.11 16.19 18.78
CA TYR A 114 -18.89 15.77 19.45
C TYR A 114 -17.78 15.40 18.45
N ALA A 115 -18.13 14.74 17.34
CA ALA A 115 -17.21 14.49 16.23
C ALA A 115 -16.64 15.79 15.65
N SER A 116 -17.47 16.83 15.52
CA SER A 116 -17.02 18.15 15.07
C SER A 116 -15.99 18.77 16.01
N LEU A 117 -16.13 18.60 17.33
CA LEU A 117 -15.14 19.05 18.32
C LEU A 117 -13.81 18.29 18.19
N LEU A 118 -13.86 16.97 17.97
CA LEU A 118 -12.68 16.14 17.77
C LEU A 118 -11.93 16.52 16.49
N HIS A 119 -12.64 16.83 15.40
CA HIS A 119 -12.05 17.20 14.11
C HIS A 119 -11.41 18.60 14.05
N GLN A 120 -11.61 19.45 15.06
CA GLN A 120 -11.00 20.80 15.09
C GLN A 120 -9.47 20.76 15.04
N ALA A 121 -8.86 19.74 15.64
CA ALA A 121 -7.41 19.50 15.62
C ALA A 121 -7.11 18.06 16.05
N PRO A 122 -5.96 17.48 15.64
CA PRO A 122 -5.58 16.11 16.02
C PRO A 122 -5.58 15.87 17.53
N ILE A 123 -5.94 14.66 17.95
CA ILE A 123 -5.75 14.21 19.33
C ILE A 123 -4.29 13.83 19.52
N ASP A 124 -3.69 14.27 20.64
CA ASP A 124 -2.28 14.04 20.92
C ASP A 124 -2.06 12.77 21.74
N LEU A 125 -2.95 12.51 22.69
CA LEU A 125 -2.90 11.37 23.58
C LEU A 125 -4.30 10.77 23.77
N VAL A 126 -4.38 9.45 23.84
CA VAL A 126 -5.56 8.73 24.32
C VAL A 126 -5.17 7.88 25.53
N CYS A 127 -5.82 8.11 26.66
CA CYS A 127 -5.68 7.32 27.89
C CYS A 127 -6.91 6.43 28.02
N MET A 128 -6.72 5.11 27.87
CA MET A 128 -7.80 4.13 27.81
C MET A 128 -7.53 2.88 28.67
N GLY A 129 -8.52 2.00 28.78
CA GLY A 129 -8.36 0.66 29.32
C GLY A 129 -8.90 -0.40 28.37
N ILE A 130 -8.85 -1.66 28.81
CA ILE A 130 -9.38 -2.82 28.07
C ILE A 130 -10.48 -3.47 28.93
N GLY A 131 -11.63 -3.77 28.33
CA GLY A 131 -12.74 -4.52 28.95
C GLY A 131 -12.43 -6.00 29.19
N GLU A 132 -13.25 -6.70 29.98
CA GLU A 132 -13.05 -8.15 30.21
C GLU A 132 -13.19 -9.01 28.94
N ASN A 133 -13.89 -8.51 27.92
CA ASN A 133 -14.04 -9.12 26.59
C ASN A 133 -13.10 -8.52 25.52
N GLY A 134 -12.12 -7.72 25.92
CA GLY A 134 -11.20 -7.06 25.01
C GLY A 134 -11.72 -5.79 24.33
N HIS A 135 -12.91 -5.27 24.71
CA HIS A 135 -13.38 -3.99 24.16
C HIS A 135 -12.47 -2.82 24.53
N ILE A 136 -12.53 -1.76 23.72
CA ILE A 136 -11.98 -0.43 24.02
C ILE A 136 -13.09 0.61 23.86
N ALA A 137 -13.26 1.49 24.87
CA ALA A 137 -14.49 2.25 25.07
C ALA A 137 -15.72 1.31 25.02
N PHE A 138 -16.86 1.68 24.41
CA PHE A 138 -17.96 0.74 24.16
C PHE A 138 -17.91 0.06 22.78
N ASN A 139 -16.72 -0.15 22.21
CA ASN A 139 -16.58 -0.96 21.00
C ASN A 139 -16.49 -2.45 21.37
N ASP A 140 -17.60 -3.01 21.86
CA ASP A 140 -17.73 -4.43 22.21
C ASP A 140 -17.64 -5.34 20.97
N PRO A 141 -17.25 -6.63 21.11
CA PRO A 141 -17.05 -7.52 19.98
C PRO A 141 -18.18 -7.58 18.93
N PRO A 142 -19.48 -7.57 19.31
CA PRO A 142 -20.57 -7.60 18.32
C PRO A 142 -20.71 -6.32 17.47
N VAL A 143 -20.19 -5.19 17.96
CA VAL A 143 -20.35 -3.86 17.35
C VAL A 143 -19.01 -3.19 16.97
N ALA A 144 -17.89 -3.85 17.26
CA ALA A 144 -16.56 -3.40 16.94
C ALA A 144 -16.33 -3.42 15.42
N ASP A 145 -15.82 -2.30 14.91
CA ASP A 145 -15.46 -2.15 13.50
C ASP A 145 -14.13 -1.39 13.42
N PHE A 146 -13.12 -2.04 12.84
CA PHE A 146 -11.79 -1.45 12.61
C PHE A 146 -11.77 -0.46 11.44
N ASN A 147 -12.85 -0.39 10.65
CA ASN A 147 -13.03 0.50 9.50
C ASN A 147 -14.12 1.55 9.70
N ASP A 148 -14.58 1.74 10.93
CA ASP A 148 -15.72 2.60 11.20
C ASP A 148 -15.52 3.99 10.60
N ALA A 149 -16.45 4.39 9.73
CA ALA A 149 -16.39 5.67 9.04
C ALA A 149 -16.80 6.84 9.94
N LYS A 150 -17.49 6.55 11.05
CA LYS A 150 -17.87 7.56 12.05
C LYS A 150 -16.75 7.78 13.05
N THR A 151 -16.72 8.96 13.66
CA THR A 151 -15.82 9.28 14.78
C THR A 151 -16.44 8.93 16.13
N VAL A 152 -17.76 9.12 16.24
CA VAL A 152 -18.59 8.80 17.40
C VAL A 152 -19.83 8.08 16.90
N LYS A 153 -20.29 7.06 17.63
CA LYS A 153 -21.49 6.30 17.28
C LYS A 153 -22.32 5.90 18.50
N LEU A 154 -23.61 5.69 18.27
CA LEU A 154 -24.50 4.97 19.16
C LEU A 154 -24.24 3.47 19.03
N VAL A 155 -24.09 2.79 20.16
CA VAL A 155 -23.93 1.33 20.24
C VAL A 155 -24.93 0.73 21.21
N ALA A 156 -25.40 -0.47 20.90
CA ALA A 156 -26.09 -1.32 21.87
C ALA A 156 -25.05 -2.00 22.76
N LEU A 157 -25.28 -1.95 24.07
CA LEU A 157 -24.36 -2.52 25.05
C LEU A 157 -24.52 -4.03 25.14
N ASP A 158 -23.41 -4.75 25.05
CA ASP A 158 -23.38 -6.20 25.17
C ASP A 158 -23.84 -6.66 26.58
N PRO A 159 -24.63 -7.74 26.72
CA PRO A 159 -25.09 -8.21 28.02
C PRO A 159 -23.96 -8.49 29.02
N VAL A 160 -22.79 -8.97 28.57
CA VAL A 160 -21.63 -9.21 29.43
C VAL A 160 -21.09 -7.87 29.95
N CYS A 161 -20.98 -6.87 29.06
CA CYS A 161 -20.56 -5.52 29.42
C CYS A 161 -21.53 -4.89 30.44
N ARG A 162 -22.84 -5.03 30.25
CA ARG A 162 -23.86 -4.53 31.19
C ARG A 162 -23.75 -5.22 32.56
N GLN A 163 -23.55 -6.53 32.58
CA GLN A 163 -23.36 -7.26 33.84
C GLN A 163 -22.08 -6.85 34.57
N GLN A 164 -21.01 -6.51 33.84
CA GLN A 164 -19.78 -6.00 34.43
C GLN A 164 -20.02 -4.69 35.20
N GLN A 165 -20.88 -3.80 34.72
CA GLN A 165 -21.20 -2.54 35.41
C GLN A 165 -21.87 -2.75 36.77
N VAL A 166 -22.66 -3.81 36.92
CA VAL A 166 -23.23 -4.22 38.20
C VAL A 166 -22.14 -4.80 39.11
N ASN A 167 -21.25 -5.64 38.56
CA ASN A 167 -20.15 -6.25 39.31
C ASN A 167 -19.14 -5.21 39.82
N ASP A 168 -18.91 -4.15 39.04
CA ASP A 168 -18.06 -3.01 39.38
C ASP A 168 -18.73 -2.04 40.38
N GLY A 169 -20.00 -2.28 40.73
CA GLY A 169 -20.77 -1.50 41.70
C GLY A 169 -21.30 -0.17 41.15
N CYS A 170 -21.32 0.01 39.83
CA CYS A 170 -21.82 1.23 39.19
C CYS A 170 -23.35 1.30 39.20
N PHE A 171 -24.03 0.13 39.20
CA PHE A 171 -25.49 0.01 39.26
C PHE A 171 -25.90 -1.08 40.26
N SER A 172 -27.08 -0.94 40.86
CA SER A 172 -27.61 -1.93 41.82
C SER A 172 -28.13 -3.19 41.15
N ALA A 173 -28.65 -3.08 39.92
CA ALA A 173 -29.27 -4.16 39.18
C ALA A 173 -29.06 -4.02 37.66
N LEU A 174 -29.12 -5.13 36.92
CA LEU A 174 -28.87 -5.14 35.47
C LEU A 174 -29.91 -4.31 34.69
N GLU A 175 -31.14 -4.27 35.18
CA GLU A 175 -32.26 -3.53 34.60
C GLU A 175 -32.03 -2.01 34.66
N GLU A 176 -31.21 -1.53 35.60
CA GLU A 176 -30.85 -0.12 35.74
C GLU A 176 -29.71 0.29 34.82
N VAL A 177 -28.96 -0.68 34.29
CA VAL A 177 -27.87 -0.42 33.33
C VAL A 177 -28.50 -0.07 31.99
N PRO A 178 -28.19 1.11 31.41
CA PRO A 178 -28.68 1.50 30.10
C PRO A 178 -28.40 0.44 29.03
N SER A 179 -29.26 0.38 28.01
CA SER A 179 -29.10 -0.57 26.90
C SER A 179 -28.22 -0.04 25.77
N HIS A 180 -27.97 1.27 25.75
CA HIS A 180 -27.21 1.94 24.70
C HIS A 180 -26.25 2.98 25.29
N ALA A 181 -25.19 3.25 24.55
CA ALA A 181 -24.21 4.28 24.87
C ALA A 181 -23.72 4.98 23.59
N LEU A 182 -23.20 6.19 23.75
CA LEU A 182 -22.41 6.87 22.74
C LEU A 182 -20.93 6.55 22.99
N THR A 183 -20.15 6.29 21.94
CA THR A 183 -18.74 5.96 22.06
C THR A 183 -17.93 6.50 20.90
N LEU A 184 -16.69 6.90 21.18
CA LEU A 184 -15.67 7.04 20.15
C LEU A 184 -15.44 5.69 19.47
N THR A 185 -15.29 5.72 18.15
CA THR A 185 -15.02 4.52 17.35
C THR A 185 -13.56 4.09 17.47
N ILE A 186 -13.27 2.85 17.11
CA ILE A 186 -11.89 2.33 17.11
C ILE A 186 -10.99 3.17 16.19
N THR A 187 -11.49 3.60 15.04
CA THR A 187 -10.77 4.48 14.12
C THR A 187 -10.42 5.83 14.76
N ALA A 188 -11.33 6.42 15.53
CA ALA A 188 -11.07 7.66 16.28
C ALA A 188 -10.06 7.46 17.43
N LEU A 189 -10.14 6.34 18.15
CA LEU A 189 -9.22 6.02 19.25
C LEU A 189 -7.78 5.75 18.76
N LEU A 190 -7.63 5.23 17.53
CA LEU A 190 -6.33 4.96 16.91
C LEU A 190 -5.73 6.17 16.19
N ASP A 191 -6.51 7.20 15.84
CA ASP A 191 -6.01 8.42 15.19
C ASP A 191 -5.43 9.41 16.23
N THR A 192 -4.36 8.96 16.88
CA THR A 192 -3.63 9.73 17.90
C THR A 192 -2.12 9.52 17.75
N ALA A 193 -1.32 10.42 18.33
CA ALA A 193 0.13 10.30 18.33
C ALA A 193 0.68 9.40 19.45
N TYR A 194 -0.16 9.04 20.43
CA TYR A 194 0.24 8.25 21.60
C TYR A 194 -0.98 7.61 22.26
N ILE A 195 -0.86 6.33 22.62
CA ILE A 195 -1.87 5.62 23.41
C ILE A 195 -1.24 5.15 24.73
N CYS A 196 -1.87 5.53 25.84
CA CYS A 196 -1.63 4.97 27.16
C CYS A 196 -2.79 4.04 27.51
N CYS A 197 -2.53 2.74 27.65
CA CYS A 197 -3.55 1.76 27.97
C CYS A 197 -3.28 1.17 29.37
N VAL A 198 -4.16 1.43 30.34
CA VAL A 198 -3.98 1.04 31.75
C VAL A 198 -4.99 -0.06 32.11
N VAL A 199 -4.50 -1.24 32.48
CA VAL A 199 -5.32 -2.45 32.62
C VAL A 199 -4.93 -3.27 33.86
N PRO A 200 -5.50 -2.97 35.03
CA PRO A 200 -5.27 -3.74 36.26
C PRO A 200 -6.24 -4.90 36.47
N GLY A 201 -5.79 -5.87 37.27
CA GLY A 201 -6.64 -6.85 37.94
C GLY A 201 -6.81 -8.17 37.17
N LYS A 202 -6.90 -9.27 37.94
CA LYS A 202 -6.99 -10.64 37.41
C LYS A 202 -8.12 -10.88 36.41
N ASN A 203 -9.25 -10.18 36.53
CA ASN A 203 -10.38 -10.37 35.62
C ASN A 203 -10.06 -9.92 34.18
N LYS A 204 -9.07 -9.03 34.01
CA LYS A 204 -8.62 -8.57 32.69
C LYS A 204 -7.58 -9.49 32.05
N ARG A 205 -7.13 -10.53 32.74
CA ARG A 205 -6.03 -11.40 32.27
C ARG A 205 -6.30 -12.03 30.92
N GLN A 206 -7.51 -12.56 30.70
CA GLN A 206 -7.84 -13.19 29.42
C GLN A 206 -7.84 -12.15 28.28
N ALA A 207 -8.52 -11.02 28.47
CA ALA A 207 -8.54 -9.94 27.48
C ALA A 207 -7.13 -9.40 27.16
N VAL A 208 -6.27 -9.25 28.17
CA VAL A 208 -4.87 -8.85 27.99
C VAL A 208 -4.09 -9.92 27.23
N THR A 209 -4.30 -11.20 27.54
CA THR A 209 -3.70 -12.32 26.80
C THR A 209 -4.12 -12.26 25.32
N ASP A 210 -5.42 -12.17 25.04
CA ASP A 210 -5.95 -12.12 23.68
C ASP A 210 -5.50 -10.85 22.92
N THR A 211 -5.33 -9.73 23.63
CA THR A 211 -4.80 -8.49 23.08
C THR A 211 -3.34 -8.63 22.65
N ILE A 212 -2.52 -9.29 23.47
CA ILE A 212 -1.07 -9.40 23.25
C ILE A 212 -0.74 -10.51 22.27
N SER A 213 -1.34 -11.70 22.43
CA SER A 213 -0.96 -12.92 21.71
C SER A 213 -2.06 -13.49 20.81
N GLY A 214 -3.31 -13.07 20.97
CA GLY A 214 -4.42 -13.53 20.12
C GLY A 214 -4.31 -13.01 18.69
N ARG A 215 -5.25 -13.40 17.81
CA ARG A 215 -5.33 -12.87 16.45
C ARG A 215 -5.88 -11.44 16.45
N ILE A 216 -5.36 -10.56 15.58
CA ILE A 216 -5.95 -9.22 15.39
C ILE A 216 -7.33 -9.37 14.73
N ASN A 217 -8.40 -9.13 15.48
CA ASN A 217 -9.78 -9.18 14.97
C ASN A 217 -10.76 -8.48 15.93
N THR A 218 -12.01 -8.32 15.49
CA THR A 218 -13.08 -7.69 16.28
C THR A 218 -13.63 -8.56 17.40
N GLN A 219 -13.24 -9.84 17.54
CA GLN A 219 -13.61 -10.65 18.71
C GLN A 219 -12.82 -10.24 19.96
N CYS A 220 -11.62 -9.70 19.80
CA CYS A 220 -10.88 -8.98 20.83
C CYS A 220 -10.48 -7.60 20.27
N PRO A 221 -11.35 -6.59 20.34
CA PRO A 221 -11.11 -5.28 19.71
C PRO A 221 -9.76 -4.64 20.07
N ALA A 222 -9.32 -4.75 21.32
CA ALA A 222 -8.05 -4.23 21.81
C ALA A 222 -6.82 -4.84 21.12
N SER A 223 -6.94 -6.02 20.49
CA SER A 223 -5.86 -6.64 19.71
C SER A 223 -5.32 -5.72 18.60
N ILE A 224 -6.12 -4.76 18.13
CA ILE A 224 -5.73 -3.75 17.14
C ILE A 224 -4.67 -2.78 17.66
N LEU A 225 -4.56 -2.59 18.98
CA LEU A 225 -3.58 -1.68 19.57
C LEU A 225 -2.13 -2.08 19.25
N ARG A 226 -1.90 -3.35 18.89
CA ARG A 226 -0.58 -3.85 18.46
C ARG A 226 -0.05 -3.16 17.21
N ILE A 227 -0.93 -2.71 16.31
CA ILE A 227 -0.53 -2.03 15.07
C ILE A 227 -0.29 -0.53 15.26
N HIS A 228 -0.65 0.02 16.43
CA HIS A 228 -0.40 1.42 16.73
C HIS A 228 1.09 1.60 17.10
N GLY A 229 1.81 2.35 16.25
CA GLY A 229 3.26 2.53 16.33
C GLY A 229 3.77 3.14 17.65
N ASN A 230 2.88 3.72 18.46
CA ASN A 230 3.23 4.29 19.78
C ASN A 230 2.16 4.02 20.85
N CYS A 231 1.82 2.74 21.03
CA CYS A 231 0.91 2.28 22.09
C CYS A 231 1.69 1.66 23.24
N HIS A 232 1.39 2.10 24.47
CA HIS A 232 2.00 1.63 25.71
C HIS A 232 0.92 0.98 26.59
N LEU A 233 1.06 -0.31 26.83
CA LEU A 233 0.18 -1.10 27.69
C LEU A 233 0.82 -1.24 29.08
N PHE A 234 0.11 -0.80 30.12
CA PHE A 234 0.48 -0.87 31.53
C PHE A 234 -0.44 -1.87 32.23
N THR A 235 0.14 -2.91 32.81
CA THR A 235 -0.60 -3.96 33.53
C THR A 235 0.00 -4.20 34.91
N ASP A 236 -0.84 -4.56 35.89
CA ASP A 236 -0.33 -5.20 37.10
C ASP A 236 -0.07 -6.69 36.81
N ILE A 237 0.71 -7.34 37.68
CA ILE A 237 1.07 -8.76 37.52
C ILE A 237 -0.14 -9.69 37.53
N GLN A 238 -1.27 -9.23 38.09
CA GLN A 238 -2.51 -10.01 38.10
C GLN A 238 -3.19 -10.00 36.72
N ALA A 239 -3.20 -8.88 36.01
CA ALA A 239 -3.72 -8.75 34.65
C ALA A 239 -2.78 -9.33 33.59
N TYR A 240 -1.48 -9.43 33.88
CA TYR A 240 -0.51 -9.96 32.92
C TYR A 240 -0.62 -11.51 32.78
N PRO A 241 -0.50 -12.08 31.57
CA PRO A 241 -0.50 -13.53 31.37
C PRO A 241 0.67 -14.24 32.08
N GLU A 242 0.40 -15.36 32.74
CA GLU A 242 1.41 -16.18 33.42
C GLU A 242 2.40 -16.83 32.44
N LYS A 243 1.97 -17.05 31.20
CA LYS A 243 2.80 -17.49 30.08
C LYS A 243 2.36 -16.73 28.83
N LEU A 244 3.30 -16.09 28.16
CA LEU A 244 3.08 -15.63 26.79
C LEU A 244 3.33 -16.81 25.86
N GLU A 245 2.27 -17.32 25.25
CA GLU A 245 2.41 -18.04 23.99
C GLU A 245 3.09 -17.09 23.00
N PRO A 246 4.11 -17.52 22.25
CA PRO A 246 4.67 -16.71 21.18
C PRO A 246 3.53 -16.21 20.29
N ILE A 247 3.56 -14.92 19.93
CA ILE A 247 2.74 -14.41 18.82
C ILE A 247 2.94 -15.39 17.67
N ASP A 248 1.85 -15.80 17.02
CA ASP A 248 1.91 -16.64 15.83
C ASP A 248 2.90 -15.96 14.87
N LYS A 249 4.11 -16.52 14.71
CA LYS A 249 5.26 -15.90 14.02
C LYS A 249 5.00 -15.62 12.53
N ASP A 250 3.82 -16.03 12.12
CA ASP A 250 3.31 -16.09 10.80
C ASP A 250 2.57 -14.80 10.41
N GLU A 251 2.24 -13.91 11.36
CA GLU A 251 1.57 -12.65 11.04
C GLU A 251 2.54 -11.51 10.71
N SER A 252 2.45 -10.96 9.49
CA SER A 252 3.19 -9.77 9.04
C SER A 252 2.26 -8.60 8.79
N ILE A 253 2.70 -7.38 9.15
CA ILE A 253 1.95 -6.14 8.94
C ILE A 253 2.63 -5.33 7.83
N GLY A 254 1.86 -4.91 6.83
CA GLY A 254 2.34 -4.00 5.79
C GLY A 254 1.27 -3.02 5.31
N ILE A 255 1.70 -2.05 4.51
CA ILE A 255 0.84 -1.02 3.93
C ILE A 255 0.45 -1.45 2.53
N ASP A 256 -0.84 -1.62 2.28
CA ASP A 256 -1.36 -1.82 0.93
C ASP A 256 -1.08 -0.56 0.10
N CYS A 257 -0.31 -0.68 -0.98
CA CYS A 257 0.10 0.44 -1.82
C CYS A 257 -1.04 1.08 -2.62
N LEU A 258 -2.16 0.37 -2.82
CA LEU A 258 -3.33 0.88 -3.54
C LEU A 258 -4.25 1.66 -2.61
N THR A 259 -4.49 1.13 -1.41
CA THR A 259 -5.45 1.73 -0.46
C THR A 259 -4.79 2.61 0.59
N GLY A 260 -3.49 2.49 0.78
CA GLY A 260 -2.73 3.12 1.86
C GLY A 260 -3.07 2.59 3.25
N LYS A 261 -3.83 1.48 3.36
CA LYS A 261 -4.26 0.92 4.65
C LYS A 261 -3.24 -0.07 5.19
N LEU A 262 -3.08 -0.13 6.52
CA LEU A 262 -2.37 -1.23 7.17
C LEU A 262 -3.17 -2.52 6.97
N SER A 263 -2.50 -3.61 6.61
CA SER A 263 -3.05 -4.93 6.36
C SER A 263 -2.21 -6.00 7.07
N VAL A 264 -2.87 -7.05 7.55
CA VAL A 264 -2.23 -8.20 8.22
C VAL A 264 -2.28 -9.42 7.31
N PHE A 265 -1.18 -10.17 7.26
CA PHE A 265 -1.04 -11.38 6.45
C PHE A 265 -0.56 -12.50 7.33
N ASN A 266 -1.03 -13.73 7.08
CA ASN A 266 -0.42 -14.90 7.69
C ASN A 266 0.78 -15.44 6.87
N SER A 267 1.45 -16.46 7.38
CA SER A 267 2.61 -17.12 6.74
C SER A 267 2.28 -17.76 5.40
N SER A 268 1.00 -17.99 5.12
CA SER A 268 0.49 -18.51 3.84
C SER A 268 0.24 -17.40 2.82
N GLY A 269 0.53 -16.13 3.15
CA GLY A 269 0.30 -14.98 2.27
C GLY A 269 -1.18 -14.60 2.10
N ASN A 270 -2.07 -15.16 2.92
CA ASN A 270 -3.49 -14.83 2.87
C ASN A 270 -3.75 -13.51 3.60
N PHE A 271 -4.54 -12.64 2.97
CA PHE A 271 -5.05 -11.42 3.60
C PHE A 271 -5.94 -11.80 4.78
N LEU A 272 -5.47 -11.49 5.98
CA LEU A 272 -6.33 -11.47 7.16
C LEU A 272 -6.87 -10.06 7.24
N THR A 273 -8.09 -9.85 6.75
CA THR A 273 -8.73 -8.54 6.65
C THR A 273 -8.77 -7.83 7.99
N THR A 274 -7.79 -6.96 8.21
CA THR A 274 -7.85 -5.83 9.12
C THR A 274 -7.31 -4.68 8.32
N SER A 275 -8.20 -3.86 7.77
CA SER A 275 -7.80 -2.65 7.06
C SER A 275 -8.03 -1.48 8.00
N VAL A 276 -6.98 -0.77 8.42
CA VAL A 276 -7.14 0.48 9.20
C VAL A 276 -6.47 1.58 8.40
N LYS A 277 -7.11 2.74 8.29
CA LYS A 277 -6.46 3.92 7.72
C LYS A 277 -5.35 4.35 8.67
N PRO A 278 -4.08 4.28 8.28
CA PRO A 278 -3.02 4.75 9.15
C PRO A 278 -3.11 6.26 9.31
N SER A 279 -2.77 6.74 10.50
CA SER A 279 -2.57 8.17 10.72
C SER A 279 -1.44 8.67 9.82
N LYS A 280 -1.53 9.92 9.35
CA LYS A 280 -0.51 10.54 8.47
C LYS A 280 0.86 10.74 9.15
N LYS A 281 0.98 10.48 10.45
CA LYS A 281 2.22 10.66 11.22
C LYS A 281 2.97 9.33 11.37
N GLN A 282 4.10 9.24 10.67
CA GLN A 282 5.19 8.26 10.77
C GLN A 282 4.81 6.78 10.61
N LEU A 283 4.99 6.28 9.39
CA LEU A 283 4.83 4.88 8.97
C LEU A 283 6.14 4.25 8.44
N ASN A 284 7.29 4.90 8.67
CA ASN A 284 8.54 4.57 7.97
C ASN A 284 9.09 3.16 8.24
N ASP A 285 8.52 2.43 9.21
CA ASP A 285 9.00 1.10 9.62
C ASP A 285 8.18 -0.06 9.02
N HIS A 286 7.15 0.22 8.21
CA HIS A 286 6.32 -0.82 7.59
C HIS A 286 6.66 -1.06 6.12
N PHE A 287 6.62 -2.32 5.68
CA PHE A 287 6.78 -2.69 4.27
C PHE A 287 5.54 -2.29 3.45
N PHE A 288 5.74 -1.87 2.21
CA PHE A 288 4.64 -1.73 1.25
C PHE A 288 4.35 -3.07 0.58
N ILE A 289 3.07 -3.35 0.37
CA ILE A 289 2.58 -4.58 -0.23
C ILE A 289 1.64 -4.19 -1.37
N GLY A 290 1.78 -4.85 -2.51
CA GLY A 290 0.99 -4.58 -3.70
C GLY A 290 0.95 -5.76 -4.65
N PRO A 291 0.17 -5.65 -5.75
CA PRO A 291 0.26 -6.64 -6.83
C PRO A 291 1.69 -6.67 -7.37
N GLY A 292 2.14 -7.85 -7.80
CA GLY A 292 3.43 -7.99 -8.45
C GLY A 292 3.50 -7.18 -9.76
N LEU A 293 4.67 -6.65 -10.07
CA LEU A 293 4.85 -5.80 -11.25
C LEU A 293 4.79 -6.63 -12.54
N VAL A 294 4.24 -6.00 -13.59
CA VAL A 294 4.15 -6.56 -14.93
C VAL A 294 5.00 -5.73 -15.87
N ASP A 295 5.98 -6.35 -16.53
CA ASP A 295 6.86 -5.67 -17.48
C ASP A 295 6.73 -6.23 -18.91
N LEU A 296 6.18 -5.42 -19.82
CA LEU A 296 5.88 -5.87 -21.18
C LEU A 296 7.06 -5.73 -22.15
N GLN A 297 8.21 -5.20 -21.71
CA GLN A 297 9.37 -5.01 -22.57
C GLN A 297 10.68 -5.25 -21.82
N VAL A 298 11.26 -6.44 -21.98
CA VAL A 298 12.52 -6.86 -21.36
C VAL A 298 13.38 -7.57 -22.40
N ASN A 299 14.45 -6.92 -22.87
CA ASN A 299 15.43 -7.50 -23.79
C ASN A 299 16.44 -8.41 -23.07
N GLY A 300 16.72 -8.13 -21.79
CA GLY A 300 17.62 -8.93 -20.97
C GLY A 300 17.80 -8.35 -19.57
N VAL A 301 18.41 -9.13 -18.68
CA VAL A 301 18.76 -8.71 -17.31
C VAL A 301 19.96 -9.51 -16.78
N ASN A 302 20.70 -8.91 -15.86
CA ASN A 302 21.74 -9.55 -15.06
C ASN A 302 22.78 -10.35 -15.87
N GLY A 303 23.24 -9.77 -16.97
CA GLY A 303 24.20 -10.37 -17.90
C GLY A 303 23.57 -11.24 -19.00
N ILE A 304 22.28 -11.57 -18.90
CA ILE A 304 21.56 -12.43 -19.84
C ILE A 304 20.84 -11.56 -20.87
N ASP A 305 20.99 -11.92 -22.14
CA ASP A 305 20.34 -11.28 -23.29
C ASP A 305 19.40 -12.27 -23.95
N PHE A 306 18.10 -11.98 -23.99
CA PHE A 306 17.14 -12.86 -24.66
C PHE A 306 17.34 -12.94 -26.17
N ASN A 307 18.17 -12.04 -26.74
CA ASN A 307 18.50 -12.01 -28.16
C ASN A 307 19.83 -12.71 -28.49
N ASP A 308 20.48 -13.36 -27.52
CA ASP A 308 21.68 -14.17 -27.77
C ASP A 308 21.31 -15.45 -28.55
N PRO A 309 21.94 -15.73 -29.71
CA PRO A 309 21.73 -16.99 -30.44
C PRO A 309 22.04 -18.25 -29.63
N ASN A 310 22.82 -18.13 -28.55
CA ASN A 310 23.18 -19.23 -27.65
C ASN A 310 22.38 -19.23 -26.34
N LEU A 311 21.29 -18.47 -26.26
CA LEU A 311 20.41 -18.44 -25.09
C LEU A 311 20.01 -19.86 -24.68
N SER A 312 20.25 -20.20 -23.41
CA SER A 312 19.91 -21.50 -22.84
C SER A 312 18.69 -21.42 -21.89
N VAL A 313 18.10 -22.57 -21.56
CA VAL A 313 17.04 -22.67 -20.54
C VAL A 313 17.51 -22.16 -19.17
N SER A 314 18.78 -22.43 -18.82
CA SER A 314 19.36 -21.99 -17.54
C SER A 314 19.52 -20.46 -17.46
N ASP A 315 19.77 -19.81 -18.59
CA ASP A 315 19.79 -18.34 -18.66
C ASP A 315 18.39 -17.76 -18.41
N ILE A 316 17.35 -18.36 -19.00
CA ILE A 316 15.95 -17.94 -18.81
C ILE A 316 15.52 -18.11 -17.34
N GLU A 317 15.91 -19.22 -16.70
CA GLU A 317 15.71 -19.46 -15.27
C GLU A 317 16.36 -18.37 -14.42
N SER A 318 17.63 -18.08 -14.69
CA SER A 318 18.41 -17.08 -13.96
C SER A 318 17.82 -15.67 -14.12
N ALA A 319 17.39 -15.30 -15.33
CA ALA A 319 16.71 -14.03 -15.60
C ALA A 319 15.36 -13.93 -14.88
N THR A 320 14.58 -15.02 -14.86
CA THR A 320 13.28 -15.08 -14.18
C THR A 320 13.44 -14.87 -12.66
N HIS A 321 14.38 -15.55 -12.03
CA HIS A 321 14.67 -15.37 -10.60
C HIS A 321 15.16 -13.97 -10.27
N PHE A 322 15.98 -13.37 -11.14
CA PHE A 322 16.41 -11.99 -10.97
C PHE A 322 15.22 -11.02 -11.00
N LEU A 323 14.33 -11.13 -11.98
CA LEU A 323 13.13 -10.28 -12.09
C LEU A 323 12.20 -10.43 -10.88
N LEU A 324 11.96 -11.67 -10.41
CA LEU A 324 11.19 -11.94 -9.20
C LEU A 324 11.80 -11.25 -7.97
N SER A 325 13.13 -11.24 -7.84
CA SER A 325 13.82 -10.53 -6.75
C SER A 325 13.64 -9.01 -6.77
N LYS A 326 13.19 -8.45 -7.90
CA LYS A 326 12.84 -7.03 -8.08
C LYS A 326 11.34 -6.75 -8.00
N GLY A 327 10.54 -7.76 -7.65
CA GLY A 327 9.08 -7.64 -7.57
C GLY A 327 8.36 -7.74 -8.92
N VAL A 328 9.06 -8.09 -10.02
CA VAL A 328 8.46 -8.34 -11.33
C VAL A 328 8.02 -9.80 -11.40
N THR A 329 6.71 -10.02 -11.27
CA THR A 329 6.12 -11.36 -11.24
C THR A 329 5.60 -11.81 -12.61
N THR A 330 5.47 -10.88 -13.56
CA THR A 330 5.13 -11.19 -14.94
C THR A 330 5.95 -10.34 -15.88
N PHE A 331 6.57 -10.94 -16.89
CA PHE A 331 7.34 -10.21 -17.88
C PHE A 331 7.22 -10.79 -19.29
N PHE A 332 7.60 -9.99 -20.29
CA PHE A 332 7.62 -10.37 -21.69
C PHE A 332 9.08 -10.34 -22.20
N PRO A 333 9.71 -11.52 -22.42
CA PRO A 333 10.94 -11.58 -23.19
C PRO A 333 10.73 -10.88 -24.54
N THR A 334 11.55 -9.87 -24.80
CA THR A 334 11.45 -9.02 -25.97
C THR A 334 12.52 -9.41 -26.98
N LEU A 335 12.06 -9.87 -28.14
CA LEU A 335 12.95 -10.26 -29.23
C LEU A 335 12.96 -9.14 -30.28
N ILE A 336 14.14 -8.61 -30.55
CA ILE A 336 14.35 -7.53 -31.51
C ILE A 336 14.62 -8.07 -32.92
N THR A 337 14.71 -7.16 -33.88
CA THR A 337 14.90 -7.47 -35.31
C THR A 337 16.21 -8.23 -35.58
N ASN A 338 16.10 -9.49 -36.01
CA ASN A 338 17.23 -10.39 -36.26
C ASN A 338 16.93 -11.40 -37.40
N ASP A 339 17.87 -12.31 -37.68
CA ASP A 339 17.68 -13.42 -38.61
C ASP A 339 16.54 -14.35 -38.17
N ASP A 340 15.75 -14.85 -39.13
CA ASP A 340 14.56 -15.66 -38.83
C ASP A 340 14.93 -16.97 -38.11
N GLN A 341 16.07 -17.58 -38.44
CA GLN A 341 16.49 -18.83 -37.80
C GLN A 341 16.93 -18.60 -36.37
N VAL A 342 17.57 -17.45 -36.09
CA VAL A 342 17.96 -17.06 -34.73
C VAL A 342 16.70 -16.84 -33.88
N ILE A 343 15.71 -16.10 -34.39
CA ILE A 343 14.43 -15.89 -33.69
C ILE A 343 13.74 -17.23 -33.42
N ILE A 344 13.63 -18.12 -34.41
CA ILE A 344 13.01 -19.46 -34.24
C ILE A 344 13.73 -20.28 -33.16
N SER A 345 15.07 -20.23 -33.14
CA SER A 345 15.87 -20.93 -32.13
C SER A 345 15.56 -20.41 -30.73
N ILE A 346 15.58 -19.09 -30.53
CA ILE A 346 15.28 -18.45 -29.24
C ILE A 346 13.86 -18.76 -28.77
N LEU A 347 12.87 -18.67 -29.68
CA LEU A 347 11.47 -18.99 -29.38
C LEU A 347 11.31 -20.44 -28.93
N SER A 348 12.06 -21.37 -29.54
CA SER A 348 12.07 -22.78 -29.15
C SER A 348 12.67 -22.98 -27.76
N THR A 349 13.75 -22.27 -27.42
CA THR A 349 14.33 -22.29 -26.06
C THR A 349 13.37 -21.72 -25.02
N LEU A 350 12.70 -20.60 -25.31
CA LEU A 350 11.69 -20.00 -24.42
C LEU A 350 10.51 -20.95 -24.18
N LYS A 351 10.05 -21.63 -25.24
CA LYS A 351 9.04 -22.67 -25.14
C LYS A 351 9.51 -23.80 -24.23
N GLU A 352 10.69 -24.33 -24.46
CA GLU A 352 11.27 -25.42 -23.66
C GLU A 352 11.38 -25.03 -22.17
N ALA A 353 11.86 -23.83 -21.87
CA ALA A 353 11.96 -23.32 -20.49
C ALA A 353 10.59 -23.27 -19.79
N CYS A 354 9.56 -22.79 -20.49
CA CYS A 354 8.20 -22.76 -19.94
C CYS A 354 7.61 -24.17 -19.77
N ASP A 355 7.85 -25.08 -20.70
CA ASP A 355 7.32 -26.45 -20.64
C ASP A 355 7.96 -27.25 -19.49
N ASN A 356 9.23 -26.99 -19.20
CA ASN A 356 10.00 -27.70 -18.18
C ASN A 356 9.81 -27.13 -16.76
N ASN A 357 9.38 -25.87 -16.61
CA ASN A 357 9.32 -25.19 -15.32
C ASN A 357 8.02 -24.36 -15.13
N PRO A 358 7.09 -24.81 -14.26
CA PRO A 358 5.83 -24.10 -14.00
C PRO A 358 5.99 -22.68 -13.46
N LEU A 359 7.05 -22.38 -12.71
CA LEU A 359 7.31 -21.03 -12.21
C LEU A 359 7.63 -20.08 -13.36
N ILE A 360 8.51 -20.51 -14.28
CA ILE A 360 8.83 -19.74 -15.49
C ILE A 360 7.57 -19.55 -16.34
N ALA A 361 6.78 -20.61 -16.53
CA ALA A 361 5.53 -20.54 -17.29
C ALA A 361 4.53 -19.52 -16.70
N ALA A 362 4.51 -19.36 -15.38
CA ALA A 362 3.69 -18.35 -14.69
C ALA A 362 4.27 -16.93 -14.81
N CYS A 363 5.59 -16.80 -14.86
CA CYS A 363 6.26 -15.49 -14.96
C CYS A 363 6.31 -14.95 -16.40
N ILE A 364 6.39 -15.80 -17.42
CA ILE A 364 6.39 -15.37 -18.82
C ILE A 364 4.94 -15.24 -19.31
N GLY A 365 4.38 -14.03 -19.21
CA GLY A 365 3.00 -13.72 -19.59
C GLY A 365 2.76 -13.74 -21.11
N GLY A 366 3.83 -13.64 -21.89
CA GLY A 366 3.83 -13.66 -23.34
C GLY A 366 5.20 -13.28 -23.89
N ILE A 367 5.36 -13.31 -25.21
CA ILE A 367 6.56 -12.85 -25.91
C ILE A 367 6.20 -11.57 -26.68
N HIS A 368 7.09 -10.59 -26.60
CA HIS A 368 7.04 -9.36 -27.37
C HIS A 368 8.01 -9.46 -28.55
N LEU A 369 7.52 -9.38 -29.78
CA LEU A 369 8.37 -9.20 -30.95
C LEU A 369 8.47 -7.72 -31.29
N GLU A 370 9.65 -7.13 -31.09
CA GLU A 370 9.92 -5.75 -31.45
C GLU A 370 10.53 -5.69 -32.86
N GLY A 371 9.64 -5.53 -33.85
CA GLY A 371 9.95 -5.77 -35.25
C GLY A 371 9.84 -7.25 -35.64
N PRO A 372 10.32 -7.66 -36.84
CA PRO A 372 11.12 -6.88 -37.80
C PRO A 372 10.34 -5.92 -38.71
N PHE A 373 9.04 -5.77 -38.48
CA PHE A 373 8.13 -4.98 -39.32
C PHE A 373 8.13 -3.49 -38.96
N ILE A 374 9.31 -2.88 -38.93
CA ILE A 374 9.55 -1.50 -38.47
C ILE A 374 10.12 -0.62 -39.59
N SER A 375 10.12 0.69 -39.38
CA SER A 375 10.66 1.63 -40.36
C SER A 375 12.18 1.45 -40.52
N SER A 376 12.65 1.55 -41.76
CA SER A 376 14.09 1.55 -42.07
C SER A 376 14.71 2.95 -42.05
N GLU A 377 13.90 4.00 -41.83
CA GLU A 377 14.36 5.38 -41.76
C GLU A 377 15.30 5.60 -40.56
N GLU A 378 16.35 6.40 -40.77
CA GLU A 378 17.28 6.77 -39.70
C GLU A 378 16.55 7.54 -38.59
N GLY A 379 16.85 7.21 -37.34
CA GLY A 379 16.14 7.70 -36.16
C GLY A 379 14.88 6.91 -35.82
N ALA A 380 14.09 6.47 -36.82
CA ALA A 380 12.91 5.63 -36.58
C ALA A 380 13.30 4.16 -36.33
N LYS A 381 14.30 3.63 -37.02
CA LYS A 381 14.73 2.23 -36.82
C LYS A 381 15.32 1.95 -35.43
N GLY A 382 15.82 2.97 -34.72
CA GLY A 382 16.51 2.82 -33.44
C GLY A 382 17.78 1.95 -33.56
N ALA A 383 18.03 1.08 -32.58
CA ALA A 383 19.19 0.18 -32.54
C ALA A 383 19.05 -1.06 -33.47
N HIS A 384 17.97 -1.17 -34.23
CA HIS A 384 17.67 -2.37 -35.02
C HIS A 384 18.55 -2.47 -36.27
N ASN A 385 19.03 -3.68 -36.55
CA ASN A 385 19.87 -3.92 -37.71
C ASN A 385 19.05 -3.88 -39.01
N SER A 386 19.28 -2.87 -39.84
CA SER A 386 18.58 -2.64 -41.10
C SER A 386 18.57 -3.83 -42.06
N LYS A 387 19.56 -4.73 -41.98
CA LYS A 387 19.63 -5.95 -42.81
C LYS A 387 18.44 -6.88 -42.58
N TYR A 388 17.88 -6.90 -41.38
CA TYR A 388 16.83 -7.83 -40.98
C TYR A 388 15.43 -7.21 -40.95
N ILE A 389 15.31 -5.91 -41.21
CA ILE A 389 14.01 -5.23 -41.33
C ILE A 389 13.25 -5.77 -42.54
N LYS A 390 11.97 -6.08 -42.35
CA LYS A 390 11.11 -6.75 -43.34
C LYS A 390 9.76 -6.09 -43.46
N LYS A 391 9.11 -6.26 -44.61
CA LYS A 391 7.70 -5.88 -44.77
C LYS A 391 6.80 -6.79 -43.92
N PRO A 392 5.67 -6.27 -43.38
CA PRO A 392 4.68 -7.05 -42.65
C PRO A 392 4.25 -8.31 -43.40
N LYS A 393 4.40 -9.49 -42.78
CA LYS A 393 4.02 -10.77 -43.40
C LYS A 393 3.52 -11.78 -42.37
N TRP A 394 2.25 -12.18 -42.49
CA TRP A 394 1.63 -13.14 -41.58
C TRP A 394 2.33 -14.50 -41.56
N ASP A 395 2.74 -15.02 -42.72
CA ASP A 395 3.39 -16.35 -42.78
C ASP A 395 4.64 -16.45 -41.90
N LEU A 396 5.35 -15.33 -41.71
CA LEU A 396 6.52 -15.31 -40.83
C LEU A 396 6.09 -15.39 -39.36
N VAL A 397 5.10 -14.58 -38.96
CA VAL A 397 4.53 -14.64 -37.61
C VAL A 397 3.91 -16.00 -37.32
N SER A 398 3.26 -16.64 -38.30
CA SER A 398 2.71 -17.99 -38.15
C SER A 398 3.82 -18.99 -37.80
N LYS A 399 4.96 -18.96 -38.52
CA LYS A 399 6.12 -19.82 -38.19
C LYS A 399 6.69 -19.54 -36.81
N PHE A 400 6.75 -18.27 -36.41
CA PHE A 400 7.20 -17.88 -35.07
C PHE A 400 6.20 -18.32 -33.99
N GLN A 401 4.90 -18.27 -34.26
CA GLN A 401 3.89 -18.81 -33.35
C GLN A 401 3.99 -20.33 -33.21
N ASP A 402 4.29 -21.05 -34.29
CA ASP A 402 4.53 -22.50 -34.22
C ASP A 402 5.75 -22.82 -33.34
N ALA A 403 6.85 -22.08 -33.52
CA ALA A 403 8.08 -22.26 -32.72
C ALA A 403 7.89 -21.92 -31.23
N SER A 404 7.04 -20.94 -30.93
CA SER A 404 6.77 -20.48 -29.56
C SER A 404 5.55 -21.12 -28.90
N CYS A 405 4.83 -22.00 -29.60
CA CYS A 405 3.55 -22.57 -29.16
C CYS A 405 2.50 -21.50 -28.80
N GLY A 406 2.33 -20.50 -29.67
CA GLY A 406 1.31 -19.46 -29.49
C GLY A 406 1.63 -18.38 -28.44
N ARG A 407 2.89 -18.33 -27.94
CA ARG A 407 3.30 -17.44 -26.85
C ARG A 407 3.56 -16.00 -27.28
N ILE A 408 3.64 -15.69 -28.58
CA ILE A 408 3.75 -14.31 -29.04
C ILE A 408 2.41 -13.61 -28.79
N LYS A 409 2.41 -12.61 -27.93
CA LYS A 409 1.22 -11.86 -27.51
C LYS A 409 1.29 -10.37 -27.85
N LEU A 410 2.47 -9.86 -28.17
CA LEU A 410 2.68 -8.46 -28.51
C LEU A 410 3.64 -8.36 -29.70
N ILE A 411 3.32 -7.52 -30.69
CA ILE A 411 4.23 -7.19 -31.79
C ILE A 411 4.28 -5.67 -31.96
N THR A 412 5.48 -5.10 -31.98
CA THR A 412 5.72 -3.70 -32.35
C THR A 412 5.98 -3.60 -33.85
N ILE A 413 5.26 -2.68 -34.51
CA ILE A 413 5.38 -2.45 -35.95
C ILE A 413 5.33 -0.96 -36.32
N ALA A 414 5.76 -0.65 -37.54
CA ALA A 414 5.57 0.62 -38.21
C ALA A 414 4.34 0.56 -39.16
N PRO A 415 3.26 1.31 -38.89
CA PRO A 415 2.02 1.22 -39.66
C PRO A 415 2.11 1.84 -41.07
N GLU A 416 3.13 2.65 -41.37
CA GLU A 416 3.37 3.24 -42.69
C GLU A 416 3.88 2.21 -43.73
N LEU A 417 4.23 1.01 -43.30
CA LEU A 417 4.73 -0.03 -44.19
C LEU A 417 3.62 -0.62 -45.07
N GLU A 418 3.98 -0.99 -46.30
CA GLU A 418 3.07 -1.68 -47.21
C GLU A 418 2.49 -2.94 -46.57
N SER A 419 1.17 -3.13 -46.71
CA SER A 419 0.40 -4.25 -46.11
C SER A 419 0.30 -4.25 -44.58
N ALA A 420 0.71 -3.19 -43.88
CA ALA A 420 0.63 -3.12 -42.43
C ALA A 420 -0.81 -3.30 -41.92
N PHE A 421 -1.81 -2.62 -42.49
CA PHE A 421 -3.18 -2.66 -41.95
C PHE A 421 -3.83 -4.04 -42.01
N SER A 422 -3.68 -4.77 -43.12
CA SER A 422 -4.20 -6.14 -43.24
C SER A 422 -3.45 -7.10 -42.32
N PHE A 423 -2.15 -6.88 -42.12
CA PHE A 423 -1.33 -7.62 -41.17
C PHE A 423 -1.75 -7.37 -39.71
N ILE A 424 -1.93 -6.10 -39.31
CA ILE A 424 -2.42 -5.71 -37.97
C ILE A 424 -3.71 -6.44 -37.68
N LYS A 425 -4.69 -6.31 -38.58
CA LYS A 425 -6.00 -6.95 -38.42
C LYS A 425 -5.85 -8.46 -38.25
N LYS A 426 -5.02 -9.11 -39.07
CA LYS A 426 -4.80 -10.55 -38.98
C LYS A 426 -4.17 -10.96 -37.65
N CYS A 427 -3.20 -10.21 -37.14
CA CYS A 427 -2.60 -10.45 -35.83
C CYS A 427 -3.63 -10.30 -34.69
N CYS A 428 -4.43 -9.25 -34.71
CA CYS A 428 -5.47 -9.02 -33.71
C CYS A 428 -6.55 -10.10 -33.74
N ASP A 429 -6.99 -10.54 -34.93
CA ASP A 429 -7.94 -11.65 -35.11
C ASP A 429 -7.39 -12.98 -34.56
N ASN A 430 -6.06 -13.09 -34.33
CA ASN A 430 -5.38 -14.24 -33.73
C ASN A 430 -4.90 -13.97 -32.28
N GLY A 431 -5.46 -12.96 -31.61
CA GLY A 431 -5.19 -12.69 -30.19
C GLY A 431 -3.82 -12.06 -29.90
N ILE A 432 -3.15 -11.51 -30.91
CA ILE A 432 -1.88 -10.80 -30.77
C ILE A 432 -2.16 -9.30 -30.69
N LYS A 433 -1.67 -8.63 -29.64
CA LYS A 433 -1.72 -7.18 -29.51
C LYS A 433 -0.69 -6.54 -30.42
N ILE A 434 -1.07 -5.42 -31.04
CA ILE A 434 -0.18 -4.65 -31.88
C ILE A 434 0.12 -3.31 -31.22
N ALA A 435 1.42 -3.01 -31.16
CA ALA A 435 1.94 -1.72 -30.77
C ALA A 435 2.59 -0.99 -31.96
N ILE A 436 2.48 0.33 -31.96
CA ILE A 436 3.14 1.22 -32.91
C ILE A 436 4.45 1.67 -32.27
N GLY A 437 5.55 1.49 -33.00
CA GLY A 437 6.87 1.88 -32.55
C GLY A 437 7.86 1.76 -33.71
N HIS A 438 9.03 2.37 -33.54
CA HIS A 438 10.05 2.41 -34.60
C HIS A 438 9.48 2.89 -35.95
N SER A 439 8.75 3.98 -35.90
CA SER A 439 7.89 4.48 -36.96
C SER A 439 8.06 5.99 -37.11
N ASN A 440 7.88 6.48 -38.33
CA ASN A 440 7.73 7.88 -38.65
C ASN A 440 6.41 8.13 -39.41
N ALA A 441 5.39 7.32 -39.10
CA ALA A 441 4.08 7.37 -39.73
C ALA A 441 3.42 8.75 -39.63
N ALA A 442 2.75 9.14 -40.71
CA ALA A 442 1.84 10.27 -40.70
C ALA A 442 0.53 9.91 -39.95
N MET A 443 -0.19 10.93 -39.48
CA MET A 443 -1.48 10.76 -38.79
C MET A 443 -2.48 9.86 -39.53
N GLU A 444 -2.50 9.90 -40.86
CA GLU A 444 -3.39 9.06 -41.68
C GLU A 444 -3.07 7.56 -41.52
N ASP A 445 -1.80 7.18 -41.50
CA ASP A 445 -1.36 5.80 -41.32
C ASP A 445 -1.58 5.33 -39.87
N LEU A 446 -1.35 6.21 -38.89
CA LEU A 446 -1.65 5.94 -37.48
C LEU A 446 -3.12 5.63 -37.27
N LYS A 447 -4.03 6.45 -37.82
CA LYS A 447 -5.48 6.22 -37.75
C LYS A 447 -5.88 4.90 -38.36
N LYS A 448 -5.39 4.58 -39.57
CA LYS A 448 -5.66 3.30 -40.24
C LYS A 448 -5.10 2.11 -39.47
N GLY A 449 -3.94 2.27 -38.84
CA GLY A 449 -3.36 1.27 -37.94
C GLY A 449 -4.25 0.99 -36.74
N VAL A 450 -4.77 2.06 -36.10
CA VAL A 450 -5.74 1.95 -34.99
C VAL A 450 -7.05 1.31 -35.45
N GLU A 451 -7.60 1.73 -36.59
CA GLU A 451 -8.82 1.14 -37.18
C GLU A 451 -8.63 -0.36 -37.48
N ALA A 452 -7.41 -0.76 -37.88
CA ALA A 452 -7.07 -2.15 -38.10
C ALA A 452 -6.87 -2.95 -36.80
N GLY A 453 -6.70 -2.29 -35.65
CA GLY A 453 -6.65 -2.91 -34.32
C GLY A 453 -5.42 -2.58 -33.47
N ALA A 454 -4.50 -1.73 -33.92
CA ALA A 454 -3.37 -1.29 -33.10
C ALA A 454 -3.86 -0.53 -31.87
N SER A 455 -3.32 -0.85 -30.69
CA SER A 455 -3.86 -0.38 -29.40
C SER A 455 -2.82 0.13 -28.41
N LEU A 456 -1.55 0.16 -28.79
CA LEU A 456 -0.43 0.54 -27.93
C LEU A 456 0.60 1.35 -28.74
N SER A 457 1.28 2.28 -28.08
CA SER A 457 2.54 2.87 -28.52
C SER A 457 3.67 2.28 -27.68
N THR A 458 4.67 1.69 -28.33
CA THR A 458 5.88 1.16 -27.68
C THR A 458 6.79 2.32 -27.27
N HIS A 459 7.30 2.28 -26.04
CA HIS A 459 8.25 3.21 -25.41
C HIS A 459 8.14 4.64 -25.93
N LEU A 460 6.92 5.19 -25.87
CA LEU A 460 6.55 6.42 -26.55
C LEU A 460 7.52 7.55 -26.22
N GLY A 461 8.07 8.19 -27.27
CA GLY A 461 9.13 9.17 -27.16
C GLY A 461 10.50 8.64 -27.56
N ASN A 462 10.65 7.34 -27.78
CA ASN A 462 11.89 6.70 -28.23
C ASN A 462 11.74 6.13 -29.65
N ALA A 463 12.86 5.76 -30.27
CA ALA A 463 12.92 5.29 -31.67
C ALA A 463 12.14 6.20 -32.65
N VAL A 464 12.31 7.50 -32.47
CA VAL A 464 11.83 8.57 -33.36
C VAL A 464 13.03 9.45 -33.75
N PRO A 465 12.99 10.16 -34.89
CA PRO A 465 14.04 11.09 -35.28
C PRO A 465 14.42 12.09 -34.18
N LEU A 466 15.72 12.35 -33.99
CA LEU A 466 16.23 13.31 -33.00
C LEU A 466 15.70 14.74 -33.23
N MET A 467 15.46 15.09 -34.49
CA MET A 467 14.89 16.36 -34.90
C MET A 467 13.54 16.10 -35.57
N LEU A 468 12.47 16.53 -34.92
CA LEU A 468 11.10 16.44 -35.45
C LEU A 468 10.57 17.83 -35.83
N PRO A 469 9.72 17.93 -36.87
CA PRO A 469 9.00 19.16 -37.15
C PRO A 469 8.07 19.52 -35.98
N ARG A 470 7.76 20.81 -35.85
CA ARG A 470 6.75 21.26 -34.87
C ARG A 470 5.39 20.64 -35.19
N HIS A 471 4.98 20.71 -36.46
CA HIS A 471 3.80 20.04 -37.02
C HIS A 471 4.06 19.69 -38.50
N PRO A 472 3.60 18.53 -39.01
CA PRO A 472 3.07 17.38 -38.24
C PRO A 472 4.15 16.74 -37.35
N ASN A 473 3.76 15.96 -36.33
CA ASN A 473 4.69 15.36 -35.39
C ASN A 473 4.10 14.07 -34.79
N ILE A 474 4.79 12.94 -35.01
CA ILE A 474 4.32 11.61 -34.63
C ILE A 474 4.04 11.47 -33.12
N LEU A 475 4.75 12.20 -32.25
CA LEU A 475 4.54 12.14 -30.81
C LEU A 475 3.19 12.78 -30.44
N TRP A 476 2.86 13.94 -31.03
CA TRP A 476 1.56 14.59 -30.83
C TRP A 476 0.44 13.75 -31.43
N ASP A 477 0.67 13.17 -32.60
CA ASP A 477 -0.32 12.38 -33.31
C ASP A 477 -0.68 11.10 -32.52
N GLN A 478 0.31 10.33 -32.06
CA GLN A 478 0.08 9.15 -31.19
C GLN A 478 -0.55 9.52 -29.84
N LEU A 479 -0.12 10.62 -29.21
CA LEU A 479 -0.71 11.09 -27.96
C LEU A 479 -2.20 11.44 -28.12
N SER A 480 -2.57 12.04 -29.26
CA SER A 480 -3.95 12.47 -29.54
C SER A 480 -4.92 11.31 -29.82
N LEU A 481 -4.43 10.11 -30.14
CA LEU A 481 -5.28 8.95 -30.44
C LEU A 481 -5.68 8.23 -29.15
N ASP A 482 -6.89 8.47 -28.66
CA ASP A 482 -7.41 7.91 -27.39
C ASP A 482 -7.41 6.37 -27.36
N GLN A 483 -7.41 5.71 -28.50
CA GLN A 483 -7.41 4.25 -28.61
C GLN A 483 -6.04 3.64 -28.25
N LEU A 484 -4.95 4.41 -28.36
CA LEU A 484 -3.60 3.95 -28.05
C LEU A 484 -3.27 4.14 -26.57
N HIS A 485 -2.87 3.04 -25.93
CA HIS A 485 -2.11 3.06 -24.69
C HIS A 485 -0.67 3.52 -24.97
N ALA A 486 0.07 3.91 -23.95
CA ALA A 486 1.48 4.29 -24.08
C ALA A 486 2.32 3.57 -23.04
N SER A 487 3.29 2.77 -23.48
CA SER A 487 4.37 2.32 -22.61
C SER A 487 5.48 3.38 -22.56
N LEU A 488 6.11 3.54 -21.40
CA LEU A 488 7.12 4.57 -21.13
C LEU A 488 8.28 3.99 -20.33
N ILE A 489 9.50 4.38 -20.68
CA ILE A 489 10.71 4.05 -19.92
C ILE A 489 10.99 5.23 -18.97
N ALA A 490 10.74 5.03 -17.67
CA ALA A 490 10.81 6.09 -16.67
C ALA A 490 12.13 6.05 -15.84
N ASP A 491 13.27 5.97 -16.53
CA ASP A 491 14.60 5.91 -15.90
C ASP A 491 15.26 7.30 -15.73
N GLY A 492 14.62 8.36 -16.25
CA GLY A 492 15.13 9.73 -16.24
C GLY A 492 16.19 10.04 -17.31
N PHE A 493 16.52 9.06 -18.17
CA PHE A 493 17.47 9.22 -19.28
C PHE A 493 16.81 9.11 -20.64
N HIS A 494 15.91 8.14 -20.83
CA HIS A 494 15.24 7.88 -22.10
C HIS A 494 14.24 8.98 -22.46
N VAL A 495 13.50 9.46 -21.47
CA VAL A 495 12.57 10.59 -21.60
C VAL A 495 12.69 11.49 -20.38
N ALA A 496 12.57 12.80 -20.60
CA ALA A 496 12.60 13.77 -19.51
C ALA A 496 11.32 13.72 -18.66
N ASP A 497 11.40 14.10 -17.39
CA ASP A 497 10.26 14.21 -16.47
C ASP A 497 9.09 15.02 -17.05
N SER A 498 9.39 16.06 -17.83
CA SER A 498 8.38 16.89 -18.47
C SER A 498 7.56 16.10 -19.49
N PHE A 499 8.21 15.22 -20.26
CA PHE A 499 7.55 14.34 -21.22
C PHE A 499 6.67 13.32 -20.50
N LEU A 500 7.21 12.62 -19.48
CA LEU A 500 6.44 11.67 -18.66
C LEU A 500 5.18 12.31 -18.07
N LYS A 501 5.31 13.51 -17.48
CA LYS A 501 4.17 14.26 -16.92
C LYS A 501 3.12 14.61 -17.97
N VAL A 502 3.53 14.93 -19.20
CA VAL A 502 2.59 15.20 -20.30
C VAL A 502 1.86 13.93 -20.69
N VAL A 503 2.57 12.82 -20.91
CA VAL A 503 1.94 11.55 -21.31
C VAL A 503 0.96 11.07 -20.24
N LEU A 504 1.35 11.08 -18.96
CA LEU A 504 0.48 10.68 -17.85
C LEU A 504 -0.77 11.55 -17.75
N LYS A 505 -0.67 12.86 -18.01
CA LYS A 505 -1.84 13.75 -18.02
C LYS A 505 -2.78 13.51 -19.20
N VAL A 506 -2.23 13.16 -20.36
CA VAL A 506 -3.01 12.93 -21.59
C VAL A 506 -3.64 11.55 -21.62
N LYS A 507 -2.88 10.51 -21.25
CA LYS A 507 -3.32 9.11 -21.34
C LYS A 507 -3.95 8.56 -20.05
N GLY A 508 -3.67 9.16 -18.89
CA GLY A 508 -4.20 8.70 -17.60
C GLY A 508 -3.88 7.23 -17.34
N GLU A 509 -4.91 6.43 -17.08
CA GLU A 509 -4.81 4.98 -16.85
C GLU A 509 -4.29 4.18 -18.06
N LYS A 510 -4.25 4.78 -19.26
CA LYS A 510 -3.71 4.16 -20.47
C LYS A 510 -2.20 4.34 -20.64
N ALA A 511 -1.54 5.05 -19.73
CA ALA A 511 -0.08 5.11 -19.66
C ALA A 511 0.44 4.14 -18.61
N PHE A 512 1.46 3.37 -18.95
CA PHE A 512 2.11 2.43 -18.05
C PHE A 512 3.62 2.39 -18.29
N LEU A 513 4.35 1.82 -17.32
CA LEU A 513 5.80 1.76 -17.35
C LEU A 513 6.27 0.42 -17.91
N VAL A 514 7.36 0.47 -18.64
CA VAL A 514 8.17 -0.70 -19.04
C VAL A 514 9.63 -0.40 -18.71
N SER A 515 10.43 -1.43 -18.48
CA SER A 515 11.86 -1.20 -18.25
C SER A 515 12.63 -0.99 -19.55
N ASP A 516 12.22 -1.68 -20.62
CA ASP A 516 13.06 -1.90 -21.81
C ASP A 516 14.48 -2.37 -21.43
N ALA A 517 14.56 -3.13 -20.32
CA ALA A 517 15.83 -3.50 -19.73
C ALA A 517 16.64 -4.34 -20.72
N THR A 518 17.94 -4.03 -20.77
CA THR A 518 18.92 -4.82 -21.51
C THR A 518 19.71 -5.70 -20.54
N LYS A 519 20.51 -6.63 -21.07
CA LYS A 519 21.38 -7.50 -20.27
C LYS A 519 22.24 -6.78 -19.23
N PHE A 520 22.49 -5.48 -19.39
CA PHE A 520 23.26 -4.66 -18.46
C PHE A 520 22.49 -4.27 -17.19
N CYS A 521 21.16 -4.41 -17.17
CA CYS A 521 20.35 -4.20 -15.97
C CYS A 521 20.82 -5.15 -14.85
N GLY A 522 21.11 -4.62 -13.66
CA GLY A 522 21.64 -5.42 -12.55
C GLY A 522 23.14 -5.73 -12.60
N MET A 523 23.84 -5.35 -13.69
CA MET A 523 25.31 -5.45 -13.76
C MET A 523 25.99 -4.28 -13.05
N PRO A 524 27.24 -4.44 -12.56
CA PRO A 524 28.00 -3.33 -11.98
C PRO A 524 28.33 -2.25 -13.05
N PRO A 525 28.55 -0.99 -12.66
CA PRO A 525 29.02 0.04 -13.59
C PRO A 525 30.35 -0.36 -14.26
N GLY A 526 30.49 -0.08 -15.56
CA GLY A 526 31.68 -0.49 -16.31
C GLY A 526 31.56 -0.35 -17.83
N GLU A 527 32.65 -0.67 -18.53
CA GLU A 527 32.68 -0.81 -19.99
C GLU A 527 32.38 -2.25 -20.41
N TYR A 528 31.46 -2.42 -21.35
CA TYR A 528 31.07 -3.73 -21.87
C TYR A 528 31.15 -3.78 -23.38
N ASN A 529 31.44 -4.96 -23.92
CA ASN A 529 31.39 -5.22 -25.35
C ASN A 529 29.95 -5.59 -25.76
N THR A 530 29.44 -4.98 -26.83
CA THR A 530 28.18 -5.41 -27.46
C THR A 530 28.46 -6.35 -28.64
N HIS A 531 27.46 -7.16 -29.00
CA HIS A 531 27.51 -8.02 -30.19
C HIS A 531 27.52 -7.22 -31.51
N ILE A 532 27.26 -5.90 -31.46
CA ILE A 532 27.24 -4.98 -32.60
C ILE A 532 28.63 -4.34 -32.84
N GLY A 533 29.64 -4.65 -32.00
CA GLY A 533 31.03 -4.21 -32.18
C GLY A 533 31.38 -2.88 -31.51
N ASP A 534 30.38 -2.13 -31.04
CA ASP A 534 30.57 -0.93 -30.23
C ASP A 534 30.65 -1.28 -28.74
N LYS A 535 31.52 -0.57 -28.00
CA LYS A 535 31.54 -0.64 -26.54
C LYS A 535 30.40 0.19 -25.97
N VAL A 536 29.75 -0.30 -24.94
CA VAL A 536 28.79 0.47 -24.14
C VAL A 536 29.36 0.76 -22.76
N ILE A 537 28.96 1.90 -22.19
CA ILE A 537 29.33 2.34 -20.86
C ILE A 537 28.06 2.35 -20.01
N LEU A 538 28.05 1.55 -18.94
CA LEU A 538 27.06 1.62 -17.88
C LEU A 538 27.62 2.51 -16.77
N SER A 539 27.01 3.68 -16.58
CA SER A 539 27.46 4.64 -15.57
C SER A 539 26.95 4.29 -14.16
N PRO A 540 27.55 4.83 -13.09
CA PRO A 540 27.09 4.60 -11.71
C PRO A 540 25.65 5.04 -11.42
N ASN A 541 25.12 5.99 -12.19
CA ASN A 541 23.73 6.43 -12.11
C ASN A 541 22.76 5.61 -12.99
N GLY A 542 23.23 4.51 -13.61
CA GLY A 542 22.38 3.58 -14.36
C GLY A 542 22.16 3.92 -15.84
N LYS A 543 22.75 5.00 -16.36
CA LYS A 543 22.65 5.33 -17.80
C LYS A 543 23.51 4.37 -18.62
N LEU A 544 22.91 3.79 -19.65
CA LEU A 544 23.62 3.06 -20.69
C LEU A 544 23.87 3.98 -21.89
N SER A 545 25.10 4.02 -22.40
CA SER A 545 25.46 4.85 -23.56
C SER A 545 26.49 4.16 -24.44
N LEU A 546 26.49 4.47 -25.74
CA LEU A 546 27.54 4.03 -26.66
C LEU A 546 28.84 4.80 -26.37
N LYS A 547 29.98 4.13 -26.39
CA LYS A 547 31.29 4.75 -26.12
C LYS A 547 31.67 5.83 -27.16
N ASN A 548 31.16 5.70 -28.39
CA ASN A 548 31.50 6.56 -29.53
C ASN A 548 30.28 7.33 -30.12
N GLY A 549 29.14 7.39 -29.42
CA GLY A 549 27.93 8.07 -29.89
C GLY A 549 27.16 8.74 -28.75
N ASN A 550 26.51 9.89 -29.05
CA ASN A 550 25.82 10.80 -28.11
C ASN A 550 24.83 10.12 -27.16
#